data_AF-A0A7C9GMN5-F1
#
_entry.id   AF-A0A7C9GMN5-F1
#
_cell.length_a   1.000
_cell.length_b   1.000
_cell.length_c   1.000
_cell.angle_alpha   90.00
_cell.angle_beta   90.00
_cell.angle_gamma   90.00
#
_symmetry.space_group_name_H-M   'P 1'
#
loop_
_entity.id
_entity.type
_entity.pdbx_description
1 polymer ?
#
loop_
_entity_poly.entity_id
_entity_poly.type
_entity_poly.pdbx_seq_one_letter_code
_entity_poly.pdbx_strand_id
1 'polypeptide(L)' 'MISQTSITNEKSKDNKTPDKLRRNNTATVYGIPPNGYIVVNDRTGEITQIADKMDSGWNANSRIKWSK' A
#
# COMPACT_ATOMS: atom_id res chain seq x y z
N MET A 1 -3.69 -1.18 17.57
CA MET A 1 -2.70 -0.12 17.30
C MET A 1 -2.73 0.13 15.80
N ILE A 2 -3.05 1.34 15.36
CA ILE A 2 -3.15 1.69 13.93
C ILE A 2 -1.82 2.35 13.57
N SER A 3 -0.95 1.65 12.86
CA SER A 3 0.32 2.21 12.39
C SER A 3 0.06 3.01 11.12
N GLN A 4 -0.42 4.25 11.28
CA GLN A 4 -0.58 5.17 10.16
C GLN A 4 0.80 5.45 9.58
N THR A 5 1.05 4.98 8.37
CA THR A 5 2.30 5.30 7.69
C THR A 5 2.07 5.71 6.24
N SER A 6 2.50 6.93 5.94
CA SER A 6 2.38 7.56 4.63
C SER A 6 3.38 6.95 3.65
N ILE A 7 2.88 6.30 2.60
CA ILE A 7 3.72 5.90 1.48
C ILE A 7 3.86 7.11 0.55
N THR A 8 5.02 7.76 0.55
CA THR A 8 5.37 8.71 -0.51
C THR A 8 5.81 7.91 -1.72
N ASN A 9 5.05 8.00 -2.82
CA ASN A 9 5.31 7.40 -4.14
C ASN A 9 4.86 5.94 -4.33
N GLU A 10 3.55 5.68 -4.30
CA GLU A 10 3.03 4.84 -5.37
C GLU A 10 3.33 5.57 -6.69
N LYS A 11 4.16 4.99 -7.55
CA LYS A 11 4.33 5.40 -8.94
C LYS A 11 3.68 4.31 -9.78
N SER A 12 2.39 4.43 -10.05
CA SER A 12 1.75 3.62 -11.07
C SER A 12 2.06 4.26 -12.43
N LYS A 13 2.63 3.47 -13.36
CA LYS A 13 2.76 3.90 -14.76
C LYS A 13 1.35 4.06 -15.32
N ASP A 14 1.12 5.03 -16.19
CA ASP A 14 -0.20 5.36 -16.76
C ASP A 14 -0.95 4.11 -17.25
N ASN A 15 -0.25 3.14 -17.83
CA ASN A 15 -0.84 1.91 -18.34
C ASN A 15 -1.29 0.88 -17.27
N LYS A 16 -1.20 1.18 -15.97
CA LYS A 16 -1.62 0.29 -14.88
C LYS A 16 -2.95 0.67 -14.24
N THR A 17 -3.55 1.79 -14.66
CA THR A 17 -4.83 2.30 -14.15
C THR A 17 -5.83 2.41 -15.30
N PRO A 18 -7.10 2.00 -15.14
CA PRO A 18 -8.11 2.06 -16.21
C PRO A 18 -8.30 3.48 -16.78
N ASP A 19 -8.14 4.49 -15.92
CA ASP A 19 -8.22 5.92 -16.24
C ASP A 19 -6.92 6.51 -16.81
N LYS A 20 -5.86 5.71 -16.93
CA LYS A 20 -4.54 6.12 -17.44
C LYS A 20 -3.87 7.31 -16.73
N LEU A 21 -4.27 7.61 -15.49
CA LEU A 21 -3.66 8.68 -14.70
C LEU A 21 -2.60 8.13 -13.75
N ARG A 22 -1.38 8.68 -13.77
CA ARG A 22 -0.39 8.45 -12.71
C ARG A 22 -1.00 8.79 -11.35
N ARG A 23 -1.15 7.79 -10.50
CA ARG A 23 -1.40 8.00 -9.07
C ARG A 23 -0.03 8.31 -8.45
N ASN A 24 0.17 9.57 -8.05
CA ASN A 24 1.27 10.00 -7.18
C ASN A 24 0.67 10.52 -5.86
N ASN A 25 -0.24 9.73 -5.29
CA ASN A 25 -0.97 10.10 -4.09
C ASN A 25 -0.35 9.41 -2.88
N THR A 26 -0.54 10.01 -1.71
CA THR A 26 -0.28 9.37 -0.43
C THR A 26 -1.18 8.14 -0.28
N ALA A 27 -0.67 7.13 0.40
CA ALA A 27 -1.44 5.97 0.81
C ALA A 27 -1.16 5.65 2.28
N THR A 28 -2.18 5.11 2.95
CA THR A 28 -2.13 4.65 4.34
C THR A 28 -2.15 3.14 4.40
N VAL A 29 -1.29 2.57 5.24
CA VAL A 29 -1.23 1.13 5.51
C VAL A 29 -2.02 0.80 6.77
N TYR A 30 -2.81 -0.27 6.71
CA TYR A 30 -3.52 -0.82 7.86
C TYR A 30 -3.10 -2.27 8.08
N GLY A 31 -2.85 -2.64 9.33
CA GLY A 31 -2.30 -3.94 9.71
C GLY A 31 -0.79 -3.88 9.93
N ILE A 32 -0.21 -5.02 10.31
CA ILE A 32 1.22 -5.16 10.59
C ILE A 32 1.71 -6.50 10.06
N PRO A 33 2.86 -6.55 9.37
CA PRO A 33 3.52 -7.81 9.09
C PRO A 33 3.89 -8.52 10.42
N PRO A 34 3.90 -9.86 10.46
CA PRO A 34 3.52 -10.79 9.39
C PRO A 34 2.01 -11.08 9.32
N ASN A 35 1.18 -10.45 10.16
CA ASN A 35 -0.26 -10.75 10.31
C ASN A 35 -1.14 -10.25 9.14
N GLY A 36 -0.52 -9.80 8.04
CA GLY A 36 -1.19 -9.18 6.91
C GLY A 36 -1.36 -7.66 7.06
N TYR A 37 -1.45 -7.00 5.91
CA TYR A 37 -1.73 -5.58 5.81
C TYR A 37 -2.49 -5.26 4.52
N ILE A 38 -3.16 -4.11 4.51
CA ILE A 38 -3.72 -3.51 3.30
C ILE A 38 -3.14 -2.11 3.11
N VAL A 39 -3.03 -1.69 1.87
CA VAL A 39 -2.64 -0.33 1.49
C VAL A 39 -3.84 0.33 0.83
N VAL A 40 -4.20 1.51 1.32
CA VAL A 40 -5.35 2.28 0.85
C VAL A 40 -4.87 3.62 0.32
N ASN A 41 -5.28 3.97 -0.89
CA ASN A 41 -5.00 5.29 -1.46
C ASN A 41 -5.79 6.37 -0.71
N ASP A 42 -5.12 7.35 -0.13
CA ASP A 42 -5.79 8.35 0.71
C ASP A 42 -6.72 9.27 -0.10
N ARG A 43 -6.45 9.44 -1.40
CA ARG A 43 -7.25 10.32 -2.27
C ARG A 43 -8.56 9.67 -2.71
N THR A 44 -8.54 8.36 -2.98
CA THR A 44 -9.70 7.64 -3.57
C THR A 44 -10.34 6.62 -2.65
N GLY A 45 -9.68 6.23 -1.56
CA GLY A 45 -10.10 5.12 -0.72
C GLY A 45 -9.93 3.74 -1.39
N GLU A 46 -9.29 3.67 -2.56
CA GLU A 46 -9.05 2.42 -3.28
C GLU A 46 -8.01 1.57 -2.54
N ILE A 47 -8.26 0.27 -2.41
CA ILE A 47 -7.26 -0.68 -1.91
C ILE A 47 -6.28 -0.98 -3.04
N THR A 48 -5.03 -0.57 -2.90
CA THR A 48 -4.00 -0.73 -3.94
C THR A 48 -3.12 -1.95 -3.72
N GLN A 49 -3.05 -2.46 -2.48
CA GLN A 49 -2.31 -3.67 -2.16
C GLN A 49 -2.95 -4.41 -0.98
N ILE A 50 -3.00 -5.73 -1.08
CA ILE A 50 -3.38 -6.64 0.00
C ILE A 50 -2.21 -7.61 0.17
N ALA A 51 -1.72 -7.76 1.40
CA ALA A 51 -0.69 -8.75 1.70
C ALA A 51 -1.29 -10.16 1.64
N ASP A 52 -0.57 -11.09 0.98
CA ASP A 52 -0.95 -12.49 1.06
C ASP A 52 -0.55 -13.05 2.42
N LYS A 53 -1.56 -13.25 3.28
CA LYS A 53 -1.39 -13.77 4.64
C LYS A 53 -0.99 -15.25 4.69
N MET A 54 -1.19 -15.99 3.60
CA MET A 54 -0.87 -17.41 3.51
C MET A 54 0.54 -17.65 2.93
N ASP A 55 1.13 -16.64 2.29
CA ASP A 55 2.49 -16.71 1.79
C ASP A 55 3.50 -16.33 2.89
N SER A 56 4.11 -17.34 3.50
CA SER A 56 5.19 -17.15 4.48
C SER A 56 6.43 -16.44 3.92
N GLY A 57 6.57 -16.38 2.59
CA GLY A 57 7.63 -15.66 1.87
C GLY A 57 7.25 -14.24 1.46
N TRP A 58 6.08 -13.74 1.87
CA TRP A 58 5.62 -12.41 1.48
C TRP A 58 6.56 -11.31 1.98
N ASN A 59 7.24 -10.66 1.04
CA ASN A 59 8.08 -9.52 1.34
C ASN A 59 7.24 -8.24 1.29
N ALA A 60 7.13 -7.57 2.43
CA ALA A 60 6.45 -6.28 2.51
C ALA A 60 7.06 -5.30 1.50
N ASN A 61 6.19 -4.50 0.87
CA ASN A 61 6.62 -3.50 -0.10
C ASN A 61 7.63 -2.54 0.54
N SER A 62 8.83 -2.45 -0.04
CA SER A 62 9.97 -1.71 0.52
C SER A 62 9.74 -0.20 0.65
N ARG A 63 8.70 0.32 0.01
CA ARG A 63 8.28 1.73 0.14
C ARG A 63 7.45 1.99 1.39
N ILE A 64 6.88 0.95 2.00
CA ILE A 64 6.14 1.09 3.25
C ILE A 64 7.15 1.44 4.34
N LYS A 65 6.97 2.61 4.94
CA LYS A 65 7.59 2.89 6.24
C LYS A 65 6.67 2.27 7.29
N TRP A 66 7.23 1.72 8.36
CA TRP A 66 6.45 1.19 9.47
C TRP A 66 6.76 2.06 10.68
N SER A 67 5.73 2.67 11.27
CA SER A 67 5.85 3.27 12.59
C SER A 67 6.14 2.18 13.62
N LYS A 68 7.23 2.34 14.39
CA LYS A 68 7.59 1.46 15.50
C LYS A 68 6.58 1.54 16.64
#